data_AF-A0A1G6S924-F1
#
_entry.id   AF-A0A1G6S924-F1
#
_cell.length_a   1.000
_cell.length_b   1.000
_cell.length_c   1.000
_cell.angle_alpha   90.00
_cell.angle_beta   90.00
_cell.angle_gamma   90.00
#
_symmetry.space_group_name_H-M   'P 1'
#
loop_
_entity.id
_entity.type
_entity.pdbx_description
1 polymer ?
#
loop_
_entity_poly.entity_id
_entity_poly.type
_entity_poly.pdbx_seq_one_letter_code
_entity_poly.pdbx_strand_id
1 'polypeptide(L)'
;MIKYAGRLTGVLCLVLAFLLSACAPQANAPTDTSTAAIASSTTGTVAEDGLYSDAPSVAAYLRAYHKLPANYMTKQAARAQGWQAEAGNLRDLAPMATIGGDRFYNREGILPKDSYWECDVNYEGGPRNAERLVYNREGRIYYTKDHYRHFTDISEEGPA
;
A
#
# COMPACT_ATOMS: atom_id res chain seq x y z
N MET A 1 22.91 29.92 59.88
CA MET A 1 24.19 29.18 59.99
C MET A 1 24.24 28.47 61.35
N ILE A 2 23.87 27.19 61.42
CA ILE A 2 24.15 26.32 62.58
C ILE A 2 24.47 24.93 62.03
N LYS A 3 25.65 24.43 62.38
CA LYS A 3 26.25 23.15 61.97
C LYS A 3 25.77 22.06 62.92
N TYR A 4 25.48 20.85 62.42
CA TYR A 4 25.47 19.65 63.23
C TYR A 4 26.54 18.67 62.75
N ALA A 5 27.43 18.36 63.69
CA ALA A 5 28.52 17.41 63.62
C ALA A 5 28.01 15.98 63.88
N GLY A 6 28.76 14.99 63.39
CA GLY A 6 28.34 13.59 63.28
C GLY A 6 28.47 12.72 64.55
N ARG A 7 28.21 11.42 64.33
CA ARG A 7 28.56 10.21 65.12
C ARG A 7 27.87 9.01 64.42
N LEU A 8 28.56 8.22 63.60
CA LEU A 8 29.46 7.09 63.88
C LEU A 8 28.85 5.92 64.69
N THR A 9 28.82 4.75 64.02
CA THR A 9 28.86 3.35 64.49
C THR A 9 27.64 2.72 65.17
N GLY A 10 26.98 1.85 64.40
CA GLY A 10 27.07 0.40 64.63
C GLY A 10 25.88 -0.25 65.32
N VAL A 11 25.05 -0.97 64.56
CA VAL A 11 24.37 -2.18 65.06
C VAL A 11 24.32 -3.21 63.93
N LEU A 12 25.07 -4.27 64.15
CA LEU A 12 25.06 -5.54 63.45
C LEU A 12 23.84 -6.34 63.93
N CYS A 13 22.87 -6.59 63.06
CA CYS A 13 21.86 -7.64 63.26
C CYS A 13 21.70 -8.41 61.94
N LEU A 14 22.46 -9.50 61.83
CA LEU A 14 22.26 -10.58 60.88
C LEU A 14 20.93 -11.27 61.22
N VAL A 15 19.95 -11.17 60.32
CA VAL A 15 18.72 -11.98 60.37
C VAL A 15 18.68 -12.80 59.09
N LEU A 16 18.97 -14.10 59.24
CA LEU A 16 18.66 -15.13 58.26
C LEU A 16 17.14 -15.34 58.23
N ALA A 17 16.54 -15.31 57.04
CA ALA A 17 15.30 -16.01 56.76
C ALA A 17 15.40 -16.64 55.37
N PHE A 18 15.36 -17.96 55.36
CA PHE A 18 15.41 -18.84 54.20
C PHE A 18 13.98 -19.08 53.69
N LEU A 19 13.89 -19.37 52.38
CA LEU A 19 12.77 -19.97 51.62
C LEU A 19 11.79 -18.99 50.93
N LEU A 20 11.83 -18.97 49.60
CA LEU A 20 10.80 -19.61 48.75
C LEU A 20 11.17 -19.49 47.27
N SER A 21 10.92 -20.58 46.54
CA SER A 21 11.11 -20.75 45.11
C SER A 21 10.30 -19.72 44.30
N ALA A 22 10.92 -19.09 43.31
CA ALA A 22 10.20 -18.37 42.26
C ALA A 22 10.95 -18.53 40.92
N CYS A 23 10.42 -19.41 40.08
CA CYS A 23 10.63 -19.40 38.64
C CYS A 23 9.79 -18.27 38.04
N ALA A 24 10.42 -17.36 37.30
CA ALA A 24 9.73 -16.58 36.27
C ALA A 24 10.75 -16.03 35.25
N PRO A 25 10.64 -16.38 33.96
CA PRO A 25 11.26 -15.61 32.89
C PRO A 25 10.48 -14.31 32.69
N GLN A 26 11.17 -13.17 32.79
CA GLN A 26 10.60 -11.85 32.54
C GLN A 26 10.43 -11.64 31.03
N ALA A 27 9.18 -11.65 30.58
CA ALA A 27 8.78 -11.14 29.28
C ALA A 27 8.92 -9.61 29.29
N ASN A 28 9.96 -9.10 28.64
CA ASN A 28 9.98 -7.70 28.21
C ASN A 28 9.44 -7.65 26.78
N ALA A 29 8.22 -7.12 26.65
CA ALA A 29 7.63 -6.74 25.38
C ALA A 29 8.44 -5.59 24.75
N PRO A 30 8.78 -5.66 23.45
CA PRO A 30 9.03 -4.48 22.66
C PRO A 30 7.73 -3.98 22.01
N THR A 31 7.56 -2.68 22.14
CA THR A 31 6.55 -1.78 21.60
C THR A 31 6.33 -1.96 20.10
N ASP A 32 5.06 -1.94 19.70
CA ASP A 32 4.60 -1.80 18.32
C ASP A 32 5.29 -0.63 17.61
N THR A 33 5.83 -0.87 16.40
CA THR A 33 5.68 -0.04 15.20
C THR A 33 6.55 -0.60 14.07
N SER A 34 5.94 -0.80 12.91
CA SER A 34 6.57 -1.09 11.62
C SER A 34 7.30 -2.42 11.49
N THR A 35 6.55 -3.43 11.04
CA THR A 35 7.04 -4.29 9.97
C THR A 35 5.92 -4.41 8.97
N ALA A 36 6.07 -3.68 7.85
CA ALA A 36 5.34 -3.93 6.63
C ALA A 36 5.40 -5.43 6.34
N ALA A 37 4.24 -6.08 6.37
CA ALA A 37 4.10 -7.44 5.92
C ALA A 37 4.39 -7.46 4.41
N ILE A 38 5.63 -7.76 4.07
CA ILE A 38 5.98 -8.29 2.75
C ILE A 38 5.51 -9.75 2.77
N ALA A 39 4.30 -9.98 2.28
CA ALA A 39 3.79 -11.29 1.88
C ALA A 39 3.33 -11.15 0.42
N SER A 40 4.19 -11.54 -0.51
CA SER A 40 4.14 -12.84 -1.19
C SER A 40 2.82 -13.12 -1.88
N SER A 41 2.90 -13.10 -3.21
CA SER A 41 1.96 -13.66 -4.18
C SER A 41 1.23 -14.90 -3.65
N THR A 42 -0.04 -14.72 -3.35
CA THR A 42 -1.07 -15.77 -3.32
C THR A 42 -2.37 -15.05 -3.65
N THR A 43 -3.18 -15.62 -4.52
CA THR A 43 -4.50 -15.19 -4.96
C THR A 43 -5.41 -14.90 -3.76
N GLY A 44 -5.22 -13.74 -3.14
CA GLY A 44 -6.04 -13.23 -2.06
C GLY A 44 -7.31 -12.67 -2.66
N THR A 45 -8.44 -13.09 -2.12
CA THR A 45 -9.73 -12.51 -2.47
C THR A 45 -9.71 -11.02 -2.15
N VAL A 46 -9.67 -10.17 -3.18
CA VAL A 46 -9.85 -8.72 -3.04
C VAL A 46 -11.31 -8.42 -2.69
N ALA A 47 -11.54 -7.58 -1.68
CA ALA A 47 -12.89 -7.18 -1.29
C ALA A 47 -13.41 -6.07 -2.20
N GLU A 48 -14.69 -6.10 -2.59
CA GLU A 48 -15.25 -5.13 -3.53
C GLU A 48 -15.24 -3.69 -2.99
N ASP A 49 -15.35 -3.52 -1.66
CA ASP A 49 -15.28 -2.25 -0.94
C ASP A 49 -13.84 -1.80 -0.61
N GLY A 50 -12.84 -2.61 -0.98
CA GLY A 50 -11.42 -2.29 -0.81
C GLY A 50 -10.93 -1.19 -1.76
N LEU A 51 -9.97 -0.41 -1.29
CA LEU A 51 -9.28 0.62 -2.07
C LEU A 51 -7.87 0.13 -2.39
N TYR A 52 -7.63 -0.16 -3.66
CA TYR A 52 -6.38 -0.75 -4.14
C TYR A 52 -5.69 0.18 -5.13
N SER A 53 -4.37 0.17 -5.15
CA SER A 53 -3.57 0.94 -6.11
C SER A 53 -2.29 0.25 -6.53
N ASP A 54 -1.89 -0.86 -5.91
CA ASP A 54 -0.78 -1.69 -6.38
C ASP A 54 -1.19 -2.57 -7.57
N ALA A 55 -0.25 -2.82 -8.48
CA ALA A 55 -0.56 -3.54 -9.73
C ALA A 55 -1.19 -4.94 -9.51
N PRO A 56 -0.67 -5.80 -8.62
CA PRO A 56 -1.27 -7.12 -8.38
C PRO A 56 -2.72 -7.05 -7.87
N SER A 57 -3.00 -6.21 -6.87
CA SER A 57 -4.34 -6.11 -6.28
C SER A 57 -5.34 -5.47 -7.23
N VAL A 58 -4.94 -4.44 -7.97
CA VAL A 58 -5.82 -3.81 -8.98
C VAL A 58 -6.12 -4.78 -10.13
N ALA A 59 -5.13 -5.57 -10.57
CA ALA A 59 -5.37 -6.60 -11.56
C ALA A 59 -6.34 -7.69 -11.04
N ALA A 60 -6.17 -8.15 -9.79
CA ALA A 60 -7.10 -9.08 -9.16
C ALA A 60 -8.52 -8.51 -9.07
N TYR A 61 -8.65 -7.22 -8.72
CA TYR A 61 -9.93 -6.52 -8.66
C TYR A 61 -10.60 -6.39 -10.03
N LEU A 62 -9.85 -6.03 -11.06
CA LEU A 62 -10.36 -5.95 -12.44
C LEU A 62 -10.89 -7.29 -12.92
N ARG A 63 -10.23 -8.41 -12.59
CA ARG A 63 -10.71 -9.76 -12.93
C ARG A 63 -11.99 -10.12 -12.18
N ALA A 64 -12.07 -9.79 -10.89
CA ALA A 64 -13.20 -10.17 -10.05
C ALA A 64 -14.46 -9.35 -10.32
N TYR A 65 -14.30 -8.04 -10.60
CA TYR A 65 -15.42 -7.09 -10.59
C TYR A 65 -15.62 -6.35 -11.92
N HIS A 66 -14.73 -6.53 -12.91
CA HIS A 66 -14.79 -5.91 -14.24
C HIS A 66 -14.94 -4.38 -14.22
N LYS A 67 -14.46 -3.75 -13.15
CA LYS A 67 -14.44 -2.30 -12.92
C LYS A 67 -13.23 -1.93 -12.07
N LEU A 68 -12.87 -0.65 -12.04
CA LEU A 68 -11.81 -0.17 -11.16
C LEU A 68 -12.31 -0.06 -9.71
N PRO A 69 -11.41 -0.22 -8.73
CA PRO A 69 -11.67 0.15 -7.33
C PRO A 69 -12.21 1.58 -7.19
N ALA A 70 -12.98 1.85 -6.13
CA ALA A 70 -13.69 3.12 -5.96
C ALA A 70 -12.79 4.35 -5.80
N ASN A 71 -11.50 4.17 -5.47
CA ASN A 71 -10.51 5.25 -5.40
C ASN A 71 -10.00 5.72 -6.77
N TYR A 72 -10.44 5.13 -7.88
CA TYR A 72 -10.06 5.60 -9.21
C TYR A 72 -10.97 6.72 -9.72
N MET A 73 -10.37 7.69 -10.39
CA MET A 73 -11.10 8.73 -11.11
C MET A 73 -10.45 9.03 -12.46
N THR A 74 -11.26 9.43 -13.44
CA THR A 74 -10.74 9.81 -14.76
C THR A 74 -9.93 11.10 -14.69
N LYS A 75 -9.05 11.32 -15.66
CA LYS A 75 -8.32 12.59 -15.79
C LYS A 75 -9.26 13.79 -15.86
N GLN A 76 -10.43 13.63 -16.51
CA GLN A 76 -11.44 14.69 -16.59
C GLN A 76 -12.02 15.01 -15.21
N ALA A 77 -12.41 14.00 -14.43
CA ALA A 77 -12.96 14.19 -13.09
C ALA A 77 -11.95 14.83 -12.15
N ALA A 78 -10.69 14.38 -12.18
CA ALA A 78 -9.62 14.99 -11.40
C ALA A 78 -9.39 16.47 -11.77
N ARG A 79 -9.33 16.79 -13.07
CA ARG A 79 -9.17 18.18 -13.54
C ARG A 79 -10.33 19.08 -13.12
N ALA A 80 -11.56 18.55 -13.11
CA ALA A 80 -12.72 19.29 -12.62
C ALA A 80 -12.61 19.68 -11.13
N GLN A 81 -11.81 18.93 -10.35
CA GLN A 81 -11.50 19.24 -8.95
C GLN A 81 -10.25 20.11 -8.78
N GLY A 82 -9.61 20.57 -9.87
CA GLY A 82 -8.41 21.41 -9.83
C GLY A 82 -7.08 20.65 -9.93
N TRP A 83 -7.10 19.37 -10.31
CA TRP A 83 -5.88 18.59 -10.48
C TRP A 83 -5.00 19.16 -11.61
N GLN A 84 -3.74 19.39 -11.29
CA GLN A 84 -2.67 19.81 -12.19
C GLN A 84 -1.59 18.73 -12.19
N ALA A 85 -1.45 18.01 -13.30
CA ALA A 85 -0.58 16.84 -13.39
C ALA A 85 0.88 17.13 -13.01
N GLU A 86 1.44 18.22 -13.53
CA GLU A 86 2.84 18.63 -13.28
C GLU A 86 3.06 19.15 -11.85
N ALA A 87 2.03 19.73 -11.23
CA ALA A 87 2.10 20.16 -9.84
C ALA A 87 2.00 18.98 -8.86
N GLY A 88 1.55 17.81 -9.33
CA GLY A 88 1.46 16.60 -8.50
C GLY A 88 0.42 16.67 -7.38
N ASN A 89 -0.55 17.57 -7.48
CA ASN A 89 -1.47 17.92 -6.39
C ASN A 89 -2.69 16.98 -6.26
N LEU A 90 -2.67 15.77 -6.83
CA LEU A 90 -3.85 14.89 -6.81
C LEU A 90 -4.23 14.50 -5.38
N ARG A 91 -3.24 14.16 -4.55
CA ARG A 91 -3.46 13.72 -3.16
C ARG A 91 -3.88 14.86 -2.24
N ASP A 92 -3.58 16.11 -2.59
CA ASP A 92 -4.07 17.28 -1.86
C ASP A 92 -5.58 17.49 -2.05
N LEU A 93 -6.08 17.16 -3.24
CA LEU A 93 -7.49 17.29 -3.61
C LEU A 93 -8.31 16.06 -3.21
N ALA A 94 -7.71 14.87 -3.35
CA ALA A 94 -8.35 13.60 -3.09
C ALA A 94 -7.32 12.61 -2.51
N PRO A 95 -7.20 12.51 -1.18
CA PRO A 95 -6.10 11.80 -0.49
C PRO A 95 -5.91 10.33 -0.87
N MET A 96 -6.97 9.65 -1.31
CA MET A 96 -6.92 8.24 -1.69
C MET A 96 -6.92 8.01 -3.21
N ALA A 97 -7.06 9.07 -4.01
CA ALA A 97 -7.38 8.95 -5.42
C ALA A 97 -6.21 8.54 -6.32
N THR A 98 -6.52 7.73 -7.32
CA THR A 98 -5.59 7.35 -8.40
C THR A 98 -6.24 7.63 -9.75
N ILE A 99 -5.44 8.01 -10.76
CA ILE A 99 -5.97 8.28 -12.10
C ILE A 99 -6.26 6.96 -12.82
N GLY A 100 -7.43 6.82 -13.42
CA GLY A 100 -7.74 5.67 -14.26
C GLY A 100 -9.14 5.65 -14.83
N GLY A 101 -9.38 4.73 -15.76
CA GLY A 101 -10.65 4.56 -16.46
C GLY A 101 -10.75 5.36 -17.76
N ASP A 102 -9.69 6.06 -18.16
CA ASP A 102 -9.61 6.73 -19.46
C ASP A 102 -9.31 5.72 -20.59
N ARG A 103 -9.71 6.03 -21.83
CA ARG A 103 -9.48 5.17 -23.01
C ARG A 103 -7.99 5.08 -23.36
N PHE A 104 -7.47 3.86 -23.51
CA PHE A 104 -6.15 3.60 -24.09
C PHE A 104 -6.27 3.26 -25.58
N TYR A 105 -5.80 4.15 -26.44
CA TYR A 105 -6.03 4.04 -27.89
C TYR A 105 -5.15 3.03 -28.63
N ASN A 106 -4.13 2.46 -27.97
CA ASN A 106 -3.18 1.52 -28.60
C ASN A 106 -2.65 2.03 -29.96
N ARG A 107 -2.23 3.31 -30.02
CA ARG A 107 -1.86 3.98 -31.29
C ARG A 107 -0.64 3.35 -31.96
N GLU A 108 0.27 2.83 -31.15
CA GLU A 108 1.48 2.14 -31.61
C GLU A 108 1.20 0.68 -32.00
N GLY A 109 0.02 0.15 -31.71
CA GLY A 109 -0.37 -1.21 -32.07
C GLY A 109 0.43 -2.31 -31.37
N ILE A 110 1.07 -2.01 -30.23
CA ILE A 110 1.88 -2.97 -29.47
C ILE A 110 0.99 -4.08 -28.91
N LEU A 111 -0.20 -3.74 -28.43
CA LEU A 111 -1.19 -4.72 -27.95
C LEU A 111 -2.04 -5.25 -29.11
N PRO A 112 -2.64 -6.44 -29.00
CA PRO A 112 -3.65 -6.92 -29.95
C PRO A 112 -4.78 -5.91 -30.15
N LYS A 113 -5.39 -5.87 -31.34
CA LYS A 113 -6.47 -4.92 -31.66
C LYS A 113 -7.71 -5.17 -30.81
N ASP A 114 -8.05 -4.23 -29.93
CA ASP A 114 -9.23 -4.27 -29.07
C ASP A 114 -9.59 -2.88 -28.49
N SER A 115 -10.61 -2.83 -27.63
CA SER A 115 -10.92 -1.69 -26.78
C SER A 115 -10.35 -1.82 -25.37
N TYR A 116 -9.39 -0.95 -25.07
CA TYR A 116 -8.70 -0.88 -23.79
C TYR A 116 -8.95 0.43 -23.03
N TRP A 117 -8.80 0.33 -21.72
CA TRP A 117 -8.72 1.45 -20.78
C TRP A 117 -7.40 1.36 -20.03
N GLU A 118 -7.01 2.46 -19.41
CA GLU A 118 -5.78 2.54 -18.62
C GLU A 118 -6.05 3.01 -17.20
N CYS A 119 -5.21 2.58 -16.27
CA CYS A 119 -5.15 3.13 -14.93
C CYS A 119 -3.72 3.18 -14.39
N ASP A 120 -3.44 4.17 -13.54
CA ASP A 120 -2.20 4.26 -12.79
C ASP A 120 -2.15 3.20 -11.70
N VAL A 121 -0.97 2.69 -11.43
CA VAL A 121 -0.69 1.78 -10.33
C VAL A 121 0.60 2.19 -9.62
N ASN A 122 0.77 1.75 -8.38
CA ASN A 122 1.91 2.08 -7.54
C ASN A 122 2.12 3.61 -7.37
N TYR A 123 1.03 4.39 -7.38
CA TYR A 123 1.07 5.85 -7.23
C TYR A 123 1.10 6.27 -5.76
N GLU A 124 2.13 7.02 -5.37
CA GLU A 124 2.40 7.40 -3.97
C GLU A 124 2.19 8.91 -3.70
N GLY A 125 1.72 9.68 -4.69
CA GLY A 125 1.59 11.14 -4.60
C GLY A 125 2.59 11.89 -5.50
N GLY A 126 2.44 13.21 -5.60
CA GLY A 126 3.25 14.04 -6.50
C GLY A 126 2.92 13.81 -7.99
N PRO A 127 3.84 14.10 -8.91
CA PRO A 127 3.68 13.78 -10.33
C PRO A 127 3.41 12.29 -10.56
N ARG A 128 2.65 11.96 -11.61
CA ARG A 128 2.34 10.56 -11.95
C ARG A 128 3.62 9.80 -12.31
N ASN A 129 3.75 8.57 -11.82
CA ASN A 129 4.85 7.66 -12.16
C ASN A 129 4.70 7.10 -13.61
N ALA A 130 5.55 6.15 -13.98
CA ALA A 130 5.54 5.49 -15.29
C ALA A 130 4.62 4.28 -15.43
N GLU A 131 4.06 3.80 -14.32
CA GLU A 131 3.49 2.47 -14.23
C GLU A 131 1.98 2.46 -14.45
N ARG A 132 1.51 1.54 -15.30
CA ARG A 132 0.09 1.46 -15.68
C ARG A 132 -0.36 0.02 -15.83
N LEU A 133 -1.65 -0.19 -15.58
CA LEU A 133 -2.37 -1.29 -16.18
C LEU A 133 -3.13 -0.79 -17.42
N VAL A 134 -3.20 -1.63 -18.44
CA VAL A 134 -4.04 -1.47 -19.62
C VAL A 134 -4.93 -2.70 -19.72
N TYR A 135 -6.24 -2.51 -19.70
CA TYR A 135 -7.21 -3.60 -19.58
C TYR A 135 -8.38 -3.45 -20.54
N ASN A 136 -9.01 -4.55 -20.95
CA ASN A 136 -10.28 -4.54 -21.70
C ASN A 136 -11.43 -5.07 -20.83
N ARG A 137 -12.63 -5.23 -21.41
CA ARG A 137 -13.80 -5.74 -20.69
C ARG A 137 -13.82 -7.27 -20.62
N GLU A 138 -13.11 -7.91 -21.52
CA GLU A 138 -12.99 -9.35 -21.74
C GLU A 138 -11.91 -9.99 -20.85
N GLY A 139 -11.34 -9.23 -19.90
CA GLY A 139 -10.40 -9.76 -18.90
C GLY A 139 -8.93 -9.74 -19.31
N ARG A 140 -8.56 -9.17 -20.47
CA ARG A 140 -7.16 -8.91 -20.81
C ARG A 140 -6.62 -7.80 -19.91
N ILE A 141 -5.45 -8.03 -19.33
CA ILE A 141 -4.75 -7.07 -18.47
C ILE A 141 -3.26 -7.10 -18.81
N TYR A 142 -2.74 -5.94 -19.22
CA TYR A 142 -1.34 -5.72 -19.52
C TYR A 142 -0.75 -4.73 -18.52
N TYR A 143 0.46 -4.98 -18.06
CA TYR A 143 1.21 -4.08 -17.20
C TYR A 143 2.37 -3.44 -17.98
N THR A 144 2.58 -2.15 -17.78
CA THR A 144 3.76 -1.42 -18.25
C THR A 144 4.40 -0.70 -17.08
N LYS A 145 5.74 -0.71 -17.03
CA LYS A 145 6.52 0.02 -16.02
C LYS A 145 7.28 1.20 -16.57
N ASP A 146 7.18 1.44 -17.88
CA ASP A 146 8.07 2.35 -18.61
C ASP A 146 7.31 3.23 -19.60
N HIS A 147 6.16 3.77 -19.15
CA HIS A 147 5.32 4.68 -19.93
C HIS A 147 4.92 4.08 -21.29
N TYR A 148 4.31 2.89 -21.28
CA TYR A 148 3.73 2.23 -22.45
C TYR A 148 4.74 1.75 -23.51
N ARG A 149 6.05 1.82 -23.27
CA ARG A 149 7.06 1.35 -24.23
C ARG A 149 7.07 -0.18 -24.35
N HIS A 150 6.92 -0.88 -23.23
CA HIS A 150 6.79 -2.33 -23.21
C HIS A 150 5.63 -2.77 -22.32
N PHE A 151 5.06 -3.92 -22.66
CA PHE A 151 3.96 -4.52 -21.92
C PHE A 151 4.30 -5.96 -21.55
N THR A 152 3.96 -6.32 -20.32
CA THR A 152 3.87 -7.71 -19.87
C THR A 152 2.40 -8.08 -19.84
N ASP A 153 2.02 -9.14 -20.56
CA ASP A 153 0.70 -9.74 -20.40
C ASP A 153 0.62 -10.39 -19.02
N ILE A 154 -0.31 -9.92 -18.20
CA ILE A 154 -0.58 -10.47 -16.87
C ILE A 154 -2.02 -10.96 -16.80
N SER A 155 -2.62 -11.30 -17.93
CA SER A 155 -3.97 -11.88 -18.00
C SER A 155 -3.93 -13.30 -17.45
N GLU A 156 -4.10 -13.47 -16.14
CA GLU A 156 -4.44 -14.76 -15.53
C GLU A 156 -5.95 -14.98 -15.71
N GLU A 157 -6.35 -16.17 -16.20
CA GLU A 157 -7.71 -16.54 -16.68
C GLU A 157 -8.84 -15.69 -16.06
N GLY A 158 -9.44 -14.82 -16.88
CA GLY A 158 -10.73 -14.20 -16.59
C GLY A 158 -11.88 -15.20 -16.78
N PRO A 159 -13.07 -14.94 -16.23
CA PRO A 159 -14.17 -15.90 -16.26
C PRO A 159 -14.53 -16.29 -17.70
N ALA A 160 -14.65 -17.61 -17.93
CA ALA A 160 -15.18 -18.21 -19.15
C ALA A 160 -16.66 -17.86 -19.37
#